data_AF-A0A2L2Z522-F1
#
_entry.id   AF-A0A2L2Z522-F1
#
_cell.length_a   1.000
_cell.length_b   1.000
_cell.length_c   1.000
_cell.angle_alpha   90.00
_cell.angle_beta   90.00
_cell.angle_gamma   90.00
#
_symmetry.space_group_name_H-M   'P 1'
#
loop_
_entity.id
_entity.type
_entity.pdbx_description
1 polymer ?
#
loop_
_entity_poly.entity_id
_entity_poly.type
_entity_poly.pdbx_seq_one_letter_code
_entity_poly.pdbx_strand_id
1 'polypeptide(L)'
;ALLYLLSSFTTHLPWSSCDNWWNTEACRKFDTKNCTSHNGTVLSNGTRVQQVNVSPEDWAEFTKHNSKMASDEYFHNFVLGITDGLHDLGVMIW
;
A
#
# COMPACT_ATOMS: atom_id res chain seq x y z
N ALA A 1 19.31 4.21 -1.40
CA ALA A 1 19.22 5.21 -2.50
C ALA A 1 19.67 4.65 -3.85
N LEU A 2 20.87 4.05 -3.97
CA LEU A 2 21.37 3.51 -5.24
C LEU A 2 20.42 2.50 -5.91
N LEU A 3 19.85 1.57 -5.13
CA LEU A 3 18.86 0.60 -5.64
C LEU A 3 17.65 1.29 -6.28
N TYR A 4 17.11 2.35 -5.66
CA TYR A 4 16.00 3.12 -6.21
C TYR A 4 16.40 3.86 -7.49
N LEU A 5 17.61 4.42 -7.55
CA LEU A 5 18.10 5.07 -8.75
C LEU A 5 18.15 4.09 -9.93
N LEU A 6 18.77 2.92 -9.74
CA LEU A 6 18.85 1.90 -10.78
C LEU A 6 17.46 1.35 -11.15
N SER A 7 16.61 1.12 -10.15
CA SER A 7 15.23 0.66 -10.35
C SER A 7 14.34 1.70 -11.03
N SER A 8 14.74 2.97 -11.09
CA SER A 8 13.99 4.02 -11.77
C SER A 8 14.22 4.07 -13.28
N PHE A 9 15.16 3.29 -13.83
CA PHE A 9 15.42 3.21 -15.26
C PHE A 9 14.45 2.29 -16.02
N THR A 10 13.40 1.80 -15.35
CA THR A 10 12.32 1.03 -15.97
C THR A 10 11.24 1.96 -16.53
N THR A 11 10.47 1.48 -17.51
CA THR A 11 9.33 2.22 -18.08
C THR A 11 8.22 2.47 -17.05
N HIS A 12 7.98 1.49 -16.18
CA HIS A 12 7.08 1.60 -15.04
C HIS A 12 7.87 1.45 -13.75
N LEU A 13 7.74 2.41 -12.84
CA LEU A 13 8.42 2.36 -11.55
C LEU A 13 7.88 1.18 -10.73
N PRO A 14 8.75 0.36 -10.12
CA PRO A 14 8.30 -0.83 -9.40
C PRO A 14 7.41 -0.48 -8.20
N TRP A 15 7.63 0.67 -7.57
CA TRP A 15 6.80 1.18 -6.46
C TRP A 15 5.58 2.01 -6.89
N SER A 16 5.18 1.97 -8.16
CA SER A 16 4.01 2.71 -8.66
C SER A 16 2.71 1.91 -8.68
N SER A 17 2.77 0.60 -8.52
CA SER A 17 1.59 -0.27 -8.55
C SER A 17 1.49 -1.18 -7.33
N CYS A 18 0.28 -1.66 -7.05
CA CYS A 18 0.06 -2.69 -6.02
C CYS A 18 0.12 -4.12 -6.61
N ASP A 19 0.47 -4.24 -7.89
CA ASP A 19 0.28 -5.43 -8.71
C ASP A 19 1.58 -6.25 -8.82
N ASN A 20 2.29 -6.44 -7.71
CA ASN A 20 3.50 -7.26 -7.69
C ASN A 20 3.51 -8.19 -6.47
N TRP A 21 4.45 -9.13 -6.43
CA TRP A 21 4.42 -10.29 -5.53
C TRP A 21 4.77 -9.98 -4.06
N TRP A 22 5.44 -8.87 -3.81
CA TRP A 22 5.88 -8.37 -2.50
C TRP A 22 4.85 -7.50 -1.75
N ASN A 23 3.61 -7.42 -2.22
CA ASN A 23 2.59 -6.53 -1.71
C ASN A 23 1.55 -7.32 -0.97
N THR A 24 1.02 -6.68 0.07
CA THR A 24 -0.03 -7.26 0.89
C THR A 24 -1.39 -6.83 0.37
N GLU A 25 -2.42 -7.47 0.91
CA GLU A 25 -3.81 -7.06 0.69
C GLU A 25 -4.11 -5.65 1.21
N ALA A 26 -3.20 -5.01 1.96
CA ALA A 26 -3.35 -3.64 2.44
C ALA A 26 -2.88 -2.59 1.43
N CYS A 27 -2.18 -2.97 0.35
CA CYS A 27 -1.68 -2.02 -0.63
C CYS A 27 -2.82 -1.34 -1.40
N ARG A 28 -2.82 0.01 -1.46
CA ARG A 28 -3.78 0.79 -2.23
C ARG A 28 -3.06 1.84 -3.09
N LYS A 29 -3.45 1.92 -4.36
CA LYS A 29 -3.12 3.09 -5.20
C LYS A 29 -3.97 4.26 -4.74
N PHE A 30 -3.34 5.32 -4.27
CA PHE A 30 -4.04 6.59 -4.04
C PHE A 30 -4.34 7.26 -5.38
N ASP A 31 -5.49 6.91 -5.99
CA ASP A 31 -6.14 7.79 -6.96
C ASP A 31 -7.07 8.75 -6.20
N THR A 32 -6.41 9.66 -5.49
CA THR A 32 -6.99 10.48 -4.42
C THR A 32 -7.80 11.67 -4.90
N LYS A 33 -7.85 11.96 -6.20
CA LYS A 33 -8.31 13.30 -6.60
C LYS A 33 -9.75 13.60 -6.19
N ASN A 34 -10.62 12.61 -5.98
CA ASN A 34 -12.02 12.86 -5.63
C ASN A 34 -12.61 12.09 -4.42
N CYS A 35 -11.98 11.00 -3.94
CA CYS A 35 -12.66 10.14 -2.95
C CYS A 35 -12.58 10.67 -1.51
N THR A 36 -11.35 10.98 -1.07
CA THR A 36 -11.08 11.50 0.27
C THR A 36 -11.55 12.94 0.46
N SER A 37 -11.65 13.72 -0.62
CA SER A 37 -12.16 15.11 -0.58
C SER A 37 -13.62 15.21 -0.11
N HIS A 38 -14.38 14.11 -0.18
CA HIS A 38 -15.79 14.05 0.18
C HIS A 38 -16.06 13.16 1.41
N ASN A 39 -15.09 12.99 2.31
CA ASN A 39 -15.17 12.03 3.43
C ASN A 39 -15.50 10.60 2.94
N GLY A 40 -14.85 10.19 1.85
CA GLY A 40 -14.96 8.85 1.28
C GLY A 40 -13.68 8.05 1.43
N THR A 41 -13.83 6.73 1.38
CA THR A 41 -12.74 5.74 1.37
C THR A 41 -12.83 4.87 0.12
N VAL A 42 -11.76 4.15 -0.19
CA VAL A 42 -11.72 3.19 -1.29
C VAL A 42 -11.57 1.80 -0.69
N LEU A 43 -12.53 0.93 -1.01
CA LEU A 43 -12.53 -0.47 -0.61
C LEU A 43 -11.37 -1.24 -1.27
N SER A 44 -11.06 -2.41 -0.73
CA SER A 44 -10.07 -3.35 -1.30
C SER A 44 -10.35 -3.73 -2.76
N ASN A 45 -11.62 -3.74 -3.16
CA ASN A 45 -12.05 -3.99 -4.54
C ASN A 45 -12.02 -2.74 -5.45
N GLY A 46 -11.43 -1.63 -5.00
CA GLY A 46 -11.36 -0.37 -5.75
C GLY A 46 -12.68 0.42 -5.79
N THR A 47 -13.74 -0.09 -5.17
CA THR A 47 -15.03 0.61 -5.08
C THR A 47 -14.93 1.81 -4.13
N ARG A 48 -15.43 2.96 -4.57
CA ARG A 48 -15.46 4.21 -3.80
C ARG A 48 -16.69 4.24 -2.91
N VAL A 49 -16.52 4.48 -1.62
CA VAL A 49 -17.62 4.57 -0.63
C VAL A 49 -17.52 5.88 0.11
N GLN A 50 -18.64 6.57 0.25
CA GLN A 50 -18.73 7.79 1.04
C GLN A 50 -19.37 7.48 2.39
N GLN A 51 -18.87 8.10 3.46
CA GLN A 51 -19.36 7.87 4.82
C GLN A 51 -20.87 8.05 4.98
N VAL A 52 -21.48 8.96 4.20
CA VAL A 52 -22.92 9.26 4.25
C VAL A 52 -23.80 8.11 3.72
N ASN A 53 -23.23 7.21 2.90
CA ASN A 53 -23.98 6.16 2.21
C ASN A 53 -23.96 4.82 2.95
N VAL A 54 -23.24 4.71 4.06
CA VAL A 54 -23.02 3.45 4.78
C VAL A 54 -23.27 3.61 6.28
N SER A 55 -23.57 2.49 6.95
CA SER A 55 -23.78 2.51 8.39
C SER A 55 -22.47 2.83 9.13
N PRO A 56 -22.56 3.34 10.38
CA PRO A 56 -21.36 3.59 11.19
C PRO A 56 -20.51 2.34 11.43
N GLU A 57 -21.15 1.16 11.49
CA GLU A 57 -20.49 -0.14 11.71
C GLU A 57 -19.69 -0.55 10.48
N ASP A 58 -20.32 -0.49 9.29
CA ASP A 58 -19.65 -0.79 8.02
C ASP A 58 -18.49 0.19 7.76
N TRP A 59 -18.68 1.48 8.10
CA TRP A 59 -17.62 2.48 7.96
C TRP A 59 -16.42 2.20 8.85
N ALA A 60 -16.65 1.75 10.09
CA ALA A 60 -15.59 1.34 11.00
C ALA A 60 -14.84 0.10 10.46
N GLU A 61 -15.54 -0.84 9.82
CA GLU A 61 -14.93 -1.98 9.15
C GLU A 61 -14.10 -1.58 7.92
N PHE A 62 -14.63 -0.69 7.07
CA PHE A 62 -13.91 -0.22 5.86
C PHE A 62 -12.67 0.62 6.17
N THR A 63 -12.64 1.28 7.32
CA THR A 63 -11.49 2.07 7.79
C THR A 63 -10.57 1.30 8.75
N LYS A 64 -10.94 0.06 9.12
CA LYS A 64 -10.18 -0.81 10.05
C LYS A 64 -8.80 -1.17 9.52
N HIS A 65 -8.68 -1.34 8.20
CA HIS A 65 -7.41 -1.72 7.58
C HIS A 65 -6.58 -0.48 7.27
N ASN A 66 -5.40 -0.39 7.90
CA ASN A 66 -4.40 0.61 7.57
C ASN A 66 -3.96 0.42 6.12
N SER A 67 -4.47 1.25 5.23
CA SER A 67 -4.08 1.22 3.83
C SER A 67 -2.60 1.59 3.70
N LYS A 68 -1.85 0.80 2.94
CA LYS A 68 -0.42 1.00 2.70
C LYS A 68 -0.19 1.47 1.26
N MET A 69 0.83 2.29 1.07
CA MET A 69 1.21 2.76 -0.27
C MET A 69 2.11 1.73 -0.93
N ALA A 70 2.00 1.58 -2.26
CA ALA A 70 2.91 0.74 -3.05
C ALA A 70 4.39 1.07 -2.77
N SER A 71 4.72 2.36 -2.59
CA SER A 71 6.07 2.79 -2.23
C SER A 71 6.51 2.45 -0.80
N ASP A 72 5.57 2.42 0.14
CA ASP A 72 5.85 2.03 1.52
C ASP A 72 6.16 0.53 1.58
N GLU A 73 5.33 -0.30 0.94
CA GLU A 73 5.54 -1.74 0.91
C GLU A 73 6.76 -2.14 0.08
N TYR A 74 7.03 -1.44 -1.03
CA TYR A 74 8.26 -1.66 -1.79
C TYR A 74 9.50 -1.46 -0.93
N PHE A 75 9.51 -0.44 -0.07
CA PHE A 75 10.63 -0.22 0.85
C PHE A 75 10.75 -1.35 1.89
N HIS A 76 9.68 -1.64 2.61
CA HIS A 76 9.74 -2.55 3.76
C HIS A 76 9.87 -4.03 3.35
N ASN A 77 9.13 -4.46 2.32
CA ASN A 77 9.02 -5.87 1.98
C ASN A 77 10.06 -6.31 0.93
N PHE A 78 10.47 -5.41 0.03
CA PHE A 78 11.38 -5.75 -1.06
C PHE A 78 12.78 -5.20 -0.88
N VAL A 79 12.91 -3.91 -0.58
CA VAL A 79 14.23 -3.29 -0.42
C VAL A 79 14.89 -3.73 0.88
N LEU A 80 14.14 -3.70 1.98
CA LEU A 80 14.66 -4.06 3.30
C LEU A 80 14.45 -5.55 3.62
N GLY A 81 13.33 -6.12 3.20
CA GLY A 81 12.94 -7.47 3.61
C GLY A 81 12.76 -7.58 5.13
N ILE A 82 12.13 -6.57 5.75
CA ILE A 82 11.94 -6.53 7.20
C ILE A 82 11.12 -7.73 7.68
N THR A 83 11.61 -8.34 8.74
CA THR A 83 11.04 -9.47 9.47
C THR A 83 10.32 -9.02 10.74
N ASP A 84 9.70 -9.97 11.44
CA ASP A 84 8.85 -9.73 12.61
C ASP A 84 9.56 -8.98 13.76
N GLY A 85 10.87 -9.13 13.92
CA GLY A 85 11.62 -8.33 14.89
C GLY A 85 13.06 -8.75 15.08
N LEU A 86 13.78 -8.10 16.00
CA LEU A 86 15.23 -8.28 16.21
C LEU A 86 15.70 -9.72 16.41
N HIS A 87 14.82 -10.58 16.93
CA HIS A 87 15.09 -12.00 17.17
C HIS A 87 15.17 -12.84 15.88
N ASP A 88 14.61 -12.32 14.77
CA ASP A 88 14.71 -12.88 13.44
C ASP A 88 15.21 -11.78 12.51
N LEU A 89 16.49 -11.83 12.13
CA LEU A 89 17.07 -10.82 11.24
C LEU A 89 16.79 -11.07 9.76
N GLY A 90 16.15 -12.19 9.41
CA GLY A 90 15.94 -12.59 8.04
C GLY A 90 17.22 -12.97 7.30
N VAL A 91 17.23 -12.75 5.98
CA VAL A 91 18.33 -13.11 5.09
C VAL A 91 19.07 -11.89 4.57
N MET A 92 20.33 -12.07 4.17
CA MET A 92 21.05 -11.02 3.47
C MET A 92 20.47 -10.81 2.07
N ILE A 93 20.05 -9.57 1.78
CA ILE A 93 19.66 -9.12 0.45
C ILE A 93 20.93 -8.66 -0.29
N TRP A 94 21.26 -9.33 -1.41
CA TRP A 94 22.43 -9.04 -2.25
C TRP A 94 22.12 -8.01 -3.34
#